data_AF-A0A197SH21-F1
#
_entry.id   AF-A0A197SH21-F1
#
_cell.length_a   1.000
_cell.length_b   1.000
_cell.length_c   1.000
_cell.angle_alpha   90.00
_cell.angle_beta   90.00
_cell.angle_gamma   90.00
#
_symmetry.space_group_name_H-M   'P 1'
#
loop_
_entity.id
_entity.type
_entity.pdbx_description
1 polymer ?
#
loop_
_entity_poly.entity_id
_entity_poly.type
_entity_poly.pdbx_seq_one_letter_code
_entity_poly.pdbx_strand_id
1 'polypeptide(L)'
;MVPRSHCCQYPLRRGWCTVQKLHVPIRATSDRFDADDARWLSQVRLLLDELGREVQLETRHTAGEPGAKSGGLPDVVLVIVPSAIAGIVAVIRDWLQNSRDRSVHLDWEEGSAQGTLTVTTKNSDNAVLQASVEHWLRSRFRDAAEEEEPAPTQGDPPADGDSVG
;
A
#
# COMPACT_ATOMS: atom_id res chain seq x y z
N MET A 1 21.35 -44.53 -24.45
CA MET A 1 20.33 -43.53 -24.86
C MET A 1 20.17 -42.57 -23.69
N VAL A 2 20.52 -41.29 -23.89
CA VAL A 2 20.36 -40.16 -22.95
C VAL A 2 19.62 -39.07 -23.77
N PRO A 3 18.67 -38.29 -23.21
CA PRO A 3 18.97 -37.07 -22.42
C PRO A 3 18.25 -37.08 -21.05
N ARG A 4 18.86 -36.67 -19.93
CA ARG A 4 19.09 -35.29 -19.44
C ARG A 4 17.83 -34.41 -19.42
N SER A 5 17.32 -34.16 -18.21
CA SER A 5 16.75 -32.91 -17.67
C SER A 5 16.49 -33.19 -16.17
N HIS A 6 17.41 -32.96 -15.23
CA HIS A 6 17.82 -31.65 -14.71
C HIS A 6 16.74 -30.59 -14.84
N CYS A 7 15.90 -30.48 -13.80
CA CYS A 7 15.40 -29.19 -13.35
C CYS A 7 15.49 -29.14 -11.82
N CYS A 8 16.41 -28.27 -11.39
CA CYS A 8 16.45 -27.58 -10.10
C CYS A 8 16.73 -28.39 -8.84
N GLN A 9 17.96 -28.89 -8.77
CA GLN A 9 18.78 -28.78 -7.57
C GLN A 9 19.20 -27.31 -7.43
N TYR A 10 18.42 -26.48 -6.75
CA TYR A 10 18.91 -25.23 -6.16
C TYR A 10 18.71 -25.31 -4.65
N PRO A 11 19.73 -25.03 -3.83
CA PRO A 11 19.51 -24.79 -2.42
C PRO A 11 18.75 -23.48 -2.33
N LEU A 12 17.43 -23.54 -2.16
CA LEU A 12 16.65 -22.38 -1.77
C LEU A 12 17.24 -21.92 -0.43
N ARG A 13 18.00 -20.83 -0.51
CA ARG A 13 18.26 -19.96 0.63
C ARG A 13 16.95 -19.84 1.37
N ARG A 14 17.01 -19.96 2.69
CA ARG A 14 15.91 -19.62 3.60
C ARG A 14 15.62 -18.12 3.45
N GLY A 15 15.03 -17.72 2.34
CA GLY A 15 14.37 -16.45 2.16
C GLY A 15 13.09 -16.59 2.94
N TRP A 16 13.04 -15.91 4.08
CA TRP A 16 11.83 -15.86 4.88
C TRP A 16 10.75 -15.34 3.93
N CYS A 17 9.61 -16.03 3.82
CA CYS A 17 8.41 -15.37 3.33
C CYS A 17 8.01 -14.34 4.38
N THR A 18 8.76 -13.24 4.46
CA THR A 18 8.27 -12.01 5.06
C THR A 18 7.03 -11.69 4.27
N VAL A 19 5.87 -11.87 4.91
CA VAL A 19 4.61 -11.40 4.36
C VAL A 19 4.80 -9.91 4.18
N GLN A 20 4.98 -9.48 2.93
CA GLN A 20 5.12 -8.08 2.61
C GLN A 20 3.83 -7.39 3.04
N LYS A 21 3.99 -6.37 3.88
CA LYS A 21 2.90 -5.54 4.39
C LYS A 21 3.08 -4.16 3.82
N LEU A 22 2.02 -3.65 3.20
CA LEU A 22 2.00 -2.29 2.68
C LEU A 22 1.24 -1.40 3.68
N HIS A 23 1.87 -0.31 4.12
CA HIS A 23 1.25 0.68 4.97
C HIS A 23 0.68 1.80 4.09
N VAL A 24 -0.65 1.85 3.97
CA VAL A 24 -1.34 2.81 3.10
C VAL A 24 -2.20 3.75 3.95
N PRO A 25 -1.77 5.00 4.17
CA PRO A 25 -2.65 6.03 4.69
C PRO A 25 -3.93 6.16 3.84
N ILE A 26 -5.08 6.21 4.51
CA ILE A 26 -6.38 6.39 3.87
C ILE A 26 -7.05 7.68 4.36
N ARG A 27 -7.54 8.47 3.41
CA ARG A 27 -8.31 9.69 3.69
C ARG A 27 -9.61 9.68 2.90
N ALA A 28 -10.72 9.85 3.59
CA ALA A 28 -12.02 10.03 2.96
C ALA A 28 -12.32 11.53 2.84
N THR A 29 -12.87 11.96 1.70
CA THR A 29 -13.34 13.33 1.50
C THR A 29 -14.74 13.37 0.90
N SER A 30 -15.47 14.45 1.13
CA SER A 30 -16.74 14.72 0.46
C SER A 30 -16.85 16.18 0.03
N ASP A 31 -17.46 16.41 -1.13
CA ASP A 31 -17.77 17.77 -1.61
C ASP A 31 -19.02 18.35 -0.94
N ARG A 32 -19.85 17.50 -0.33
CA ARG A 32 -21.14 17.87 0.24
C ARG A 32 -21.09 18.21 1.73
N PHE A 33 -20.19 17.58 2.47
CA PHE A 33 -20.11 17.73 3.92
C PHE A 33 -18.81 18.40 4.33
N ASP A 34 -18.88 19.21 5.39
CA ASP A 34 -17.68 19.73 6.02
C ASP A 34 -16.92 18.61 6.74
N ALA A 35 -15.62 18.81 6.87
CA ALA A 35 -14.69 17.85 7.45
C ALA A 35 -15.11 17.45 8.89
N ASP A 36 -15.62 18.41 9.67
CA ASP A 36 -16.02 18.20 11.07
C ASP A 36 -17.52 17.89 11.25
N ASP A 37 -18.27 17.68 10.16
CA ASP A 37 -19.68 17.34 10.24
C ASP A 37 -19.86 15.96 10.91
N ALA A 38 -20.65 15.89 11.99
CA ALA A 38 -20.87 14.66 12.74
C ALA A 38 -21.47 13.52 11.88
N ARG A 39 -22.28 13.85 10.87
CA ARG A 39 -22.85 12.87 9.92
C ARG A 39 -21.78 12.33 9.01
N TRP A 40 -20.87 13.19 8.55
CA TRP A 40 -19.72 12.79 7.76
C TRP A 40 -18.78 11.89 8.56
N LEU A 41 -18.39 12.31 9.76
CA LEU A 41 -17.54 11.53 10.65
C LEU A 41 -18.14 10.15 10.96
N SER A 42 -19.46 10.05 11.08
CA SER A 42 -20.15 8.75 11.26
C SER A 42 -20.01 7.85 10.02
N GLN A 43 -20.07 8.42 8.81
CA GLN A 43 -19.88 7.66 7.57
C GLN A 43 -18.44 7.18 7.38
N VAL A 44 -17.46 8.00 7.77
CA VAL A 44 -16.05 7.61 7.71
C VAL A 44 -15.75 6.53 8.75
N ARG A 45 -16.32 6.60 9.95
CA ARG A 45 -16.19 5.53 10.95
C ARG A 45 -16.75 4.19 10.47
N LEU A 46 -17.86 4.20 9.74
CA LEU A 46 -18.42 2.97 9.14
C LEU A 46 -17.49 2.38 8.08
N LEU A 47 -16.91 3.23 7.21
CA LEU A 47 -15.90 2.80 6.24
C LEU A 47 -14.70 2.14 6.95
N LEU A 48 -14.19 2.78 8.00
CA LEU A 48 -13.06 2.26 8.75
C LEU A 48 -13.41 0.95 9.48
N ASP A 49 -14.61 0.83 10.06
CA ASP A 49 -15.06 -0.44 10.67
C ASP A 49 -15.10 -1.58 9.66
N GLU A 50 -15.64 -1.34 8.46
CA GLU A 50 -15.69 -2.32 7.38
C GLU A 50 -14.29 -2.71 6.89
N LEU A 51 -13.39 -1.72 6.70
CA LEU A 51 -12.00 -1.99 6.33
C LEU A 51 -11.24 -2.75 7.43
N GLY A 52 -11.53 -2.47 8.70
CA GLY A 52 -10.93 -3.14 9.85
C GLY A 52 -11.30 -4.63 9.97
N ARG A 53 -12.34 -5.07 9.26
CA ARG A 53 -12.68 -6.50 9.14
C ARG A 53 -11.80 -7.21 8.10
N GLU A 54 -11.30 -6.47 7.12
CA GLU A 54 -10.48 -7.01 6.02
C GLU A 54 -8.97 -6.90 6.30
N VAL A 55 -8.56 -5.82 6.98
CA VAL A 55 -7.15 -5.53 7.28
C VAL A 55 -6.94 -5.00 8.68
N GLN A 56 -5.70 -5.12 9.16
CA GLN A 56 -5.29 -4.43 10.37
C GLN A 56 -5.22 -2.92 10.11
N LEU A 57 -5.83 -2.15 11.01
CA LEU A 57 -5.76 -0.69 11.02
C LEU A 57 -4.74 -0.22 12.05
N GLU A 58 -3.90 0.71 11.65
CA GLU A 58 -3.02 1.45 12.54
C GLU A 58 -3.46 2.91 12.59
N THR A 59 -3.70 3.42 13.79
CA THR A 59 -4.01 4.83 13.99
C THR A 59 -2.72 5.61 14.17
N ARG A 60 -2.45 6.57 13.29
CA ARG A 60 -1.35 7.53 13.44
C ARG A 60 -1.92 8.87 13.87
N HIS A 61 -1.35 9.42 14.94
CA HIS A 61 -1.55 10.81 15.31
C HIS A 61 -0.52 11.67 14.58
N THR A 62 -0.67 11.82 13.28
CA THR A 62 0.04 12.88 12.57
C THR A 62 -0.67 14.19 12.89
N ALA A 63 0.10 15.19 13.33
CA ALA A 63 -0.42 16.54 13.50
C ALA A 63 -0.91 16.99 12.12
N GLY A 64 -2.23 17.02 11.91
CA GLY A 64 -2.84 17.18 10.60
C GLY A 64 -2.24 18.36 9.84
N GLU A 65 -1.97 18.15 8.55
CA GLU A 65 -1.53 19.25 7.68
C GLU A 65 -2.62 20.33 7.65
N PRO A 66 -2.28 21.59 7.99
CA PRO A 66 -3.24 22.67 7.99
C PRO A 66 -3.71 22.94 6.55
N GLY A 67 -5.00 22.67 6.28
CA GLY A 67 -5.66 23.00 5.01
C GLY A 67 -6.23 21.80 4.24
N ALA A 68 -5.92 20.57 4.64
CA ALA A 68 -6.61 19.41 4.09
C ALA A 68 -8.03 19.33 4.68
N LYS A 69 -9.05 19.11 3.84
CA LYS A 69 -10.42 18.75 4.27
C LYS A 69 -10.47 17.32 4.86
N SER A 70 -9.44 16.94 5.60
CA SER A 70 -9.34 15.70 6.35
C SER A 70 -10.11 15.93 7.64
N GLY A 71 -11.38 15.56 7.64
CA GLY A 71 -12.24 15.67 8.83
C GLY A 71 -11.57 15.07 10.04
N GLY A 72 -11.71 15.70 11.21
CA GLY A 72 -10.99 15.47 12.48
C GLY A 72 -10.96 14.04 13.08
N LEU A 73 -10.74 13.04 12.24
CA LEU A 73 -10.36 11.67 12.55
C LEU A 73 -8.84 11.57 12.52
N PRO A 74 -8.25 10.68 13.33
CA PRO A 74 -6.84 10.42 13.25
C PRO A 74 -6.48 9.84 11.87
N ASP A 75 -5.29 10.15 11.36
CA ASP A 75 -4.80 9.55 10.12
C ASP A 75 -4.74 8.03 10.31
N VAL A 76 -5.50 7.29 9.50
CA VAL A 76 -5.54 5.82 9.57
C VAL A 76 -4.66 5.25 8.48
N VAL A 77 -3.84 4.28 8.86
CA VAL A 77 -2.99 3.51 7.97
C VAL A 77 -3.52 2.09 7.87
N LEU A 78 -3.80 1.66 6.65
CA LEU A 78 -4.17 0.28 6.33
C LEU A 78 -2.89 -0.55 6.25
N VAL A 79 -2.82 -1.65 7.00
CA VAL A 79 -1.73 -2.64 6.88
C VAL A 79 -2.21 -3.74 5.95
N ILE A 80 -1.93 -3.56 4.65
CA ILE A 80 -2.45 -4.41 3.58
C ILE A 80 -1.51 -5.59 3.36
N VAL A 81 -2.10 -6.78 3.23
CA VAL A 81 -1.45 -7.99 2.74
C VAL A 81 -2.08 -8.43 1.41
N PRO A 82 -1.37 -9.16 0.54
CA PRO A 82 -1.88 -9.51 -0.79
C PRO A 82 -3.24 -10.22 -0.79
N SER A 83 -3.54 -11.01 0.24
CA SER A 83 -4.82 -11.74 0.37
C SER A 83 -6.01 -10.85 0.68
N ALA A 84 -5.80 -9.66 1.25
CA ALA A 84 -6.87 -8.75 1.66
C ALA A 84 -7.31 -7.77 0.55
N ILE A 85 -6.57 -7.72 -0.57
CA ILE A 85 -6.80 -6.77 -1.68
C ILE A 85 -8.26 -6.80 -2.16
N ALA A 86 -8.81 -8.00 -2.38
CA ALA A 86 -10.17 -8.14 -2.91
C ALA A 86 -11.24 -7.59 -1.93
N GLY A 87 -11.07 -7.82 -0.63
CA GLY A 87 -11.98 -7.32 0.41
C GLY A 87 -11.95 -5.80 0.51
N ILE A 88 -10.76 -5.21 0.54
CA ILE A 88 -10.57 -3.74 0.57
C ILE A 88 -11.24 -3.08 -0.64
N VAL A 89 -11.03 -3.63 -1.84
CA VAL A 89 -11.64 -3.10 -3.06
C VAL A 89 -13.17 -3.18 -3.01
N ALA A 90 -13.72 -4.27 -2.47
CA ALA A 90 -15.16 -4.44 -2.32
C ALA A 90 -15.75 -3.39 -1.35
N VAL A 91 -15.11 -3.16 -0.21
CA VAL A 91 -15.55 -2.16 0.79
C VAL A 91 -15.49 -0.75 0.22
N ILE A 92 -14.37 -0.34 -0.39
CA ILE A 92 -14.24 1.00 -1.01
C ILE A 92 -15.32 1.21 -2.08
N ARG A 93 -15.57 0.18 -2.89
CA ARG A 93 -16.59 0.21 -3.94
C ARG A 93 -17.98 0.43 -3.35
N ASP A 94 -18.40 -0.39 -2.38
CA ASP A 94 -19.73 -0.27 -1.77
C ASP A 94 -19.94 1.11 -1.13
N TRP A 95 -18.93 1.59 -0.42
CA TRP A 95 -18.96 2.90 0.21
C TRP A 95 -19.07 4.06 -0.78
N LEU A 96 -18.38 3.99 -1.92
CA LEU A 96 -18.47 4.98 -3.00
C LEU A 96 -19.82 4.90 -3.74
N GLN A 97 -20.37 3.71 -3.96
CA GLN A 97 -21.68 3.56 -4.60
C GLN A 97 -22.80 4.21 -3.81
N ASN A 98 -22.68 4.21 -2.47
CA ASN A 98 -23.68 4.79 -1.58
C ASN A 98 -23.81 6.31 -1.70
N SER A 99 -22.83 7.04 -2.25
CA SER A 99 -22.98 8.48 -2.51
C SER A 99 -21.97 9.02 -3.54
N ARG A 100 -22.48 9.79 -4.51
CA ARG A 100 -21.68 10.34 -5.62
C ARG A 100 -20.71 11.44 -5.21
N ASP A 101 -20.96 12.11 -4.09
CA ASP A 101 -20.17 13.24 -3.61
C ASP A 101 -19.00 12.80 -2.70
N ARG A 102 -18.68 11.51 -2.70
CA ARG A 102 -17.62 10.90 -1.87
C ARG A 102 -16.38 10.59 -2.70
N SER A 103 -15.23 10.64 -2.06
CA SER A 103 -13.95 10.24 -2.63
C SER A 103 -13.07 9.62 -1.55
N VAL A 104 -12.25 8.66 -1.94
CA VAL A 104 -11.21 8.05 -1.10
C VAL A 104 -9.85 8.39 -1.70
N HIS A 105 -8.94 8.85 -0.88
CA HIS A 105 -7.53 9.04 -1.22
C HIS A 105 -6.72 7.99 -0.49
N LEU A 106 -5.91 7.28 -1.25
CA LEU A 106 -4.94 6.32 -0.74
C LEU A 106 -3.57 6.93 -1.00
N ASP A 107 -2.93 7.39 0.07
CA ASP A 107 -1.58 7.92 0.01
C ASP A 107 -0.60 6.78 0.32
N TRP A 108 0.58 6.79 -0.28
CA TRP A 108 1.63 5.85 0.08
C TRP A 108 3.01 6.52 0.02
N GLU A 109 3.92 5.98 0.82
CA GLU A 109 5.33 6.35 0.84
C GLU A 109 6.13 5.05 0.86
N GLU A 110 6.92 4.80 -0.18
CA GLU A 110 7.81 3.64 -0.29
C GLU A 110 9.17 4.14 -0.76
N GLY A 111 10.13 4.20 0.18
CA GLY A 111 11.46 4.76 -0.09
C GLY A 111 11.38 6.20 -0.60
N SER A 112 11.76 6.42 -1.87
CA SER A 112 11.71 7.71 -2.56
C SER A 112 10.44 7.93 -3.39
N ALA A 113 9.58 6.91 -3.51
CA ALA A 113 8.35 6.98 -4.27
C ALA A 113 7.18 7.35 -3.35
N GLN A 114 6.68 8.57 -3.53
CA GLN A 114 5.42 9.02 -2.93
C GLN A 114 4.35 9.08 -4.02
N GLY A 115 3.12 8.82 -3.64
CA GLY A 115 2.00 9.17 -4.50
C GLY A 115 0.65 9.03 -3.82
N THR A 116 -0.37 9.47 -4.55
CA THR A 116 -1.75 9.48 -4.11
C THR A 116 -2.61 8.86 -5.19
N LEU A 117 -3.42 7.87 -4.81
CA LEU A 117 -4.47 7.32 -5.65
C LEU A 117 -5.81 7.87 -5.17
N THR A 118 -6.41 8.74 -5.96
CA THR A 118 -7.76 9.26 -5.70
C THR A 118 -8.80 8.40 -6.40
N VAL A 119 -9.68 7.79 -5.62
CA VAL A 119 -10.80 6.96 -6.07
C VAL A 119 -12.09 7.73 -5.89
N THR A 120 -12.83 7.93 -6.98
CA THR A 120 -14.11 8.67 -7.00
C THR A 120 -15.19 7.88 -7.71
N THR A 121 -16.44 8.28 -7.51
CA THR A 121 -17.58 7.69 -8.25
C THR A 121 -17.56 7.96 -9.75
N LYS A 122 -16.78 8.94 -10.24
CA LYS A 122 -16.63 9.21 -11.68
C LYS A 122 -15.79 8.17 -12.41
N ASN A 123 -14.97 7.39 -11.69
CA ASN A 123 -14.39 6.14 -12.19
C ASN A 123 -15.43 5.00 -12.20
N SER A 124 -16.68 5.34 -12.58
CA SER A 124 -17.93 4.62 -12.28
C SER A 124 -18.08 3.24 -12.89
N ASP A 125 -17.21 2.84 -13.83
CA ASP A 125 -17.22 1.45 -14.24
C ASP A 125 -16.57 0.62 -13.14
N ASN A 126 -17.41 -0.10 -12.38
CA ASN A 126 -16.98 -0.89 -11.23
C ASN A 126 -15.85 -1.86 -11.58
N ALA A 127 -15.84 -2.39 -12.81
CA ALA A 127 -14.79 -3.28 -13.26
C ALA A 127 -13.47 -2.52 -13.47
N VAL A 128 -13.52 -1.29 -13.98
CA VAL A 128 -12.35 -0.42 -14.18
C VAL A 128 -11.80 0.05 -12.84
N LEU A 129 -12.67 0.46 -11.90
CA LEU A 129 -12.26 0.83 -10.54
C LEU A 129 -11.60 -0.35 -9.82
N GLN A 130 -12.24 -1.53 -9.87
CA GLN A 130 -11.69 -2.74 -9.28
C GLN A 130 -10.33 -3.09 -9.90
N ALA A 131 -10.25 -3.13 -11.23
CA ALA A 131 -9.01 -3.43 -11.93
C ALA A 131 -7.91 -2.41 -11.61
N SER A 132 -8.23 -1.12 -11.53
CA SER A 132 -7.26 -0.06 -11.25
C SER A 132 -6.71 -0.16 -9.82
N VAL A 133 -7.57 -0.32 -8.82
CA VAL A 133 -7.14 -0.43 -7.41
C VAL A 133 -6.40 -1.75 -7.17
N GLU A 134 -6.90 -2.86 -7.72
CA GLU A 134 -6.23 -4.17 -7.62
C GLU A 134 -4.87 -4.17 -8.33
N HIS A 135 -4.80 -3.58 -9.53
CA HIS A 135 -3.55 -3.44 -10.26
C HIS A 135 -2.54 -2.57 -9.50
N TRP A 136 -2.98 -1.44 -8.97
CA TRP A 136 -2.14 -0.55 -8.16
C TRP A 136 -1.66 -1.23 -6.88
N LEU A 137 -2.54 -1.91 -6.12
CA LEU A 137 -2.12 -2.65 -4.92
C LEU A 137 -1.12 -3.77 -5.27
N ARG A 138 -1.36 -4.52 -6.35
CA ARG A 138 -0.45 -5.58 -6.79
C ARG A 138 0.89 -5.06 -7.30
N SER A 139 0.93 -3.90 -7.97
CA SER A 139 2.21 -3.35 -8.42
C SER A 139 3.09 -2.97 -7.24
N ARG A 140 2.52 -2.46 -6.15
CA ARG A 140 3.25 -2.11 -4.93
C ARG A 140 3.87 -3.32 -4.23
N PHE A 141 3.16 -4.44 -4.16
CA PHE A 141 3.74 -5.68 -3.66
C PHE A 141 4.82 -6.28 -4.58
N ARG A 142 4.97 -5.81 -5.82
CA ARG A 142 6.07 -6.23 -6.69
C ARG A 142 7.30 -5.36 -6.46
N ASP A 143 7.12 -4.05 -6.39
CA ASP A 143 8.21 -3.10 -6.19
C ASP A 143 8.87 -3.28 -4.80
N ALA A 144 8.08 -3.61 -3.76
CA ALA A 144 8.58 -3.97 -2.43
C ALA A 144 9.49 -5.22 -2.39
N ALA A 145 9.45 -6.07 -3.43
CA ALA A 145 10.30 -7.26 -3.53
C ALA A 145 11.66 -6.99 -4.19
N GLU A 146 11.82 -5.86 -4.86
CA GLU A 146 13.01 -5.54 -5.66
C GLU A 146 14.03 -4.66 -4.92
N GLU A 147 13.71 -4.13 -3.73
CA GLU A 147 14.64 -3.29 -2.93
C GLU A 147 15.68 -4.07 -2.09
N GLU A 148 15.75 -5.40 -2.18
CA GLU A 148 16.77 -6.19 -1.47
C GLU A 148 17.90 -6.65 -2.42
N GLU A 149 18.56 -5.71 -3.10
CA GLU A 149 19.92 -5.93 -3.63
C GLU A 149 20.93 -5.17 -2.76
N PRO A 150 21.50 -5.78 -1.71
CA PRO A 150 22.72 -5.25 -1.14
C PRO A 150 23.79 -5.36 -2.22
N ALA A 151 24.20 -4.21 -2.74
CA ALA A 151 25.30 -4.08 -3.70
C ALA A 151 26.46 -5.00 -3.26
N PRO A 152 27.02 -5.81 -4.17
CA PRO A 152 28.19 -6.60 -3.82
C PRO A 152 29.29 -5.63 -3.39
N THR A 153 29.69 -5.72 -2.11
CA THR A 153 30.95 -5.13 -1.63
C THR A 153 32.05 -5.81 -2.41
N GLN A 154 32.42 -5.20 -3.54
CA GLN A 154 33.55 -5.61 -4.34
C GLN A 154 34.79 -5.37 -3.47
N GLY A 155 35.38 -6.46 -3.02
CA GLY A 155 36.58 -6.42 -2.21
C GLY A 155 37.73 -5.77 -2.95
N ASP A 156 38.49 -4.95 -2.23
CA ASP A 156 39.86 -4.66 -2.57
C ASP A 156 40.78 -5.51 -1.66
N PRO A 157 41.76 -6.24 -2.24
CA PRO A 157 42.60 -7.20 -1.54
C PRO A 157 43.68 -6.53 -0.66
N PRO A 158 44.26 -7.26 0.30
CA PRO A 158 45.40 -6.75 1.08
C PRO A 158 46.64 -6.67 0.16
N ALA A 159 47.12 -5.46 -0.07
CA ALA A 159 48.44 -5.24 -0.66
C ALA A 159 49.48 -5.12 0.46
N ASP A 160 49.98 -6.27 0.92
CA ASP A 160 51.34 -6.37 1.45
C ASP A 160 52.30 -6.12 0.27
N GLY A 161 53.17 -5.12 0.41
CA GLY A 161 54.10 -4.68 -0.63
C GLY A 161 55.28 -3.94 -0.03
N ASP A 162 56.24 -4.72 0.44
CA ASP A 162 57.62 -4.36 0.79
C ASP A 162 58.29 -3.48 -0.29
N SER A 163 58.84 -2.32 0.09
CA SER A 163 60.02 -1.71 -0.56
C SER A 163 60.58 -0.47 0.18
N VAL A 164 61.70 -0.71 0.86
CA VAL A 164 62.97 0.06 0.98
C VAL A 164 62.95 1.60 1.10
N GLY A 165 63.54 2.08 2.21
CA GLY A 165 64.13 3.40 2.41
C GLY A 165 64.92 3.45 3.70
#